data_AF-A0A813KBP9-F1
#
_entry.id   AF-A0A813KBP9-F1
#
_cell.length_a   1.000
_cell.length_b   1.000
_cell.length_c   1.000
_cell.angle_alpha   90.00
_cell.angle_beta   90.00
_cell.angle_gamma   90.00
#
_symmetry.space_group_name_H-M   'P 1'
#
loop_
_entity.id
_entity.type
_entity.pdbx_description
1 polymer ?
#
loop_
_entity_poly.entity_id
_entity_poly.type
_entity_poly.pdbx_seq_one_letter_code
_entity_poly.pdbx_strand_id
1 'polypeptide(L)'
;MAALAAKQRGSGSPGGGGDQDGEAEDAQEELSRKVDDLLQTPFDEAIRSCEPLRAYVHSHGRNADEIKELEDEFRTGWHPEAPVELRQVLAEILDPEAAAEAAAATEALLRGEPSSFDAEDASGALSGGPHGRDVDEIRRRGQDGQLANGMDSELLGPPELPPRLSSTQSEDLLDEIQDEASAASSRVEMLLSMPFKEALEECEELRRFVRNPARPEADTKELEAEFLENWSPEAPKELRDVLEELLDPEVAASAAEDQARFKQEMSATMSRL
;
A
#
# COMPACT_ATOMS: atom_id res chain seq x y z
N MET A 1 29.77 25.28 51.97
CA MET A 1 29.95 24.00 52.69
C MET A 1 28.72 23.76 53.55
N ALA A 2 28.27 22.50 53.61
CA ALA A 2 27.15 21.97 54.41
C ALA A 2 25.74 22.37 53.91
N ALA A 3 24.71 21.53 53.88
CA ALA A 3 24.49 20.14 54.24
C ALA A 3 23.20 19.70 53.50
N LEU A 4 23.15 18.53 52.86
CA LEU A 4 22.46 17.33 53.39
C LEU A 4 21.07 17.61 54.00
N ALA A 5 20.03 17.33 53.23
CA ALA A 5 18.71 16.98 53.77
C ALA A 5 18.01 16.01 52.81
N ALA A 6 18.21 14.72 53.08
CA ALA A 6 17.39 13.63 52.59
C ALA A 6 15.94 13.81 53.09
N LYS A 7 14.97 13.74 52.19
CA LYS A 7 13.55 13.67 52.55
C LYS A 7 12.89 12.52 51.77
N GLN A 8 12.77 11.42 52.51
CA GLN A 8 11.68 10.44 52.48
C GLN A 8 11.13 9.99 51.13
N ARG A 9 11.53 8.77 50.77
CA ARG A 9 10.75 7.84 49.94
C ARG A 9 9.40 7.58 50.61
N GLY A 10 8.34 8.21 50.11
CA GLY A 10 6.97 7.79 50.32
C GLY A 10 6.65 6.71 49.29
N SER A 11 6.60 5.46 49.73
CA SER A 11 5.97 4.36 49.01
C SER A 11 4.45 4.55 49.08
N GLY A 12 3.90 5.38 48.19
CA GLY A 12 2.46 5.39 47.92
C GLY A 12 2.16 4.26 46.97
N SER A 13 1.40 3.27 47.43
CA SER A 13 0.83 2.22 46.58
C SER A 13 -0.02 2.86 45.47
N PRO A 14 0.28 2.63 44.18
CA PRO A 14 -0.63 2.94 43.09
C PRO A 14 -1.69 1.81 43.04
N GLY A 15 -2.62 1.84 43.98
CA GLY A 15 -3.82 1.00 43.98
C GLY A 15 -5.02 1.75 43.40
N GLY A 16 -4.83 2.41 42.26
CA GLY A 16 -5.85 3.17 41.55
C GLY A 16 -6.01 2.64 40.14
N GLY A 17 -6.45 1.40 40.01
CA GLY A 17 -6.99 0.88 38.75
C GLY A 17 -8.50 1.05 38.81
N GLY A 18 -9.09 1.83 37.89
CA GLY A 18 -10.54 1.85 37.76
C GLY A 18 -11.22 3.06 37.10
N ASP A 19 -10.53 4.16 36.78
CA ASP A 19 -11.22 5.38 36.31
C ASP A 19 -10.49 6.13 35.17
N GLN A 20 -9.71 5.45 34.32
CA GLN A 20 -9.08 6.09 33.14
C GLN A 20 -9.94 5.99 31.86
N ASP A 21 -10.98 5.16 31.85
CA ASP A 21 -11.82 4.97 30.67
C ASP A 21 -12.80 6.14 30.41
N GLY A 22 -12.94 7.08 31.37
CA GLY A 22 -13.86 8.22 31.24
C GLY A 22 -13.29 9.42 30.46
N GLU A 23 -11.96 9.63 30.45
CA GLU A 23 -11.38 10.82 29.81
C GLU A 23 -11.42 10.75 28.27
N ALA A 24 -11.41 9.54 27.69
CA ALA A 24 -11.47 9.35 26.24
C ALA A 24 -12.87 9.64 25.67
N GLU A 25 -13.94 9.26 26.40
CA GLU A 25 -15.32 9.50 25.97
C GLU A 25 -15.64 11.01 25.94
N ASP A 26 -15.15 11.76 26.94
CA ASP A 26 -15.34 13.21 27.02
C ASP A 26 -14.67 13.94 25.84
N ALA A 27 -13.45 13.52 25.45
CA ALA A 27 -12.72 14.11 24.32
C ALA A 27 -13.45 13.87 22.99
N GLN A 28 -13.98 12.66 22.78
CA GLN A 28 -14.74 12.32 21.58
C GLN A 28 -16.06 13.10 21.48
N GLU A 29 -16.75 13.32 22.61
CA GLU A 29 -17.96 14.14 22.64
C GLU A 29 -17.64 15.62 22.34
N GLU A 30 -16.53 16.15 22.87
CA GLU A 30 -16.08 17.52 22.57
C GLU A 30 -15.76 17.69 21.08
N LEU A 31 -15.05 16.73 20.48
CA LEU A 31 -14.72 16.75 19.05
C LEU A 31 -15.99 16.69 18.18
N SER A 32 -16.94 15.83 18.56
CA SER A 32 -18.23 15.72 17.86
C SER A 32 -18.99 17.04 17.86
N ARG A 33 -19.00 17.76 19.01
CA ARG A 33 -19.62 19.10 19.11
C ARG A 33 -18.91 20.13 18.23
N LYS A 34 -17.56 20.11 18.18
CA LYS A 34 -16.79 21.00 17.29
C LYS A 34 -17.11 20.77 15.81
N VAL A 35 -17.25 19.51 15.40
CA VAL A 35 -17.66 19.16 14.02
C VAL A 35 -19.07 19.67 13.73
N ASP A 36 -20.01 19.51 14.66
CA ASP A 36 -21.38 20.04 14.51
C ASP A 36 -21.41 21.57 14.40
N ASP A 37 -20.65 22.28 15.24
CA ASP A 37 -20.52 23.74 15.18
C ASP A 37 -19.92 24.20 13.84
N LEU A 38 -18.96 23.45 13.31
CA LEU A 38 -18.33 23.72 12.02
C LEU A 38 -19.32 23.53 10.86
N LEU A 39 -20.11 22.46 10.88
CA LEU A 39 -21.13 22.16 9.85
C LEU A 39 -22.35 23.09 9.90
N GLN A 40 -22.59 23.77 11.04
CA GLN A 40 -23.59 24.84 11.13
C GLN A 40 -23.12 26.16 10.49
N THR A 41 -21.81 26.32 10.31
CA THR A 41 -21.22 27.51 9.67
C THR A 41 -21.19 27.31 8.14
N PRO A 42 -21.45 28.35 7.32
CA PRO A 42 -21.29 28.23 5.87
C PRO A 42 -19.87 27.80 5.48
N PHE A 43 -19.72 26.90 4.52
CA PHE A 43 -18.42 26.34 4.11
C PHE A 43 -17.36 27.43 3.85
N ASP A 44 -17.73 28.48 3.12
CA ASP A 44 -16.79 29.55 2.77
C ASP A 44 -16.26 30.28 4.00
N GLU A 45 -17.01 30.33 5.10
CA GLU A 45 -16.59 30.92 6.37
C GLU A 45 -15.78 29.92 7.21
N ALA A 46 -16.20 28.65 7.22
CA ALA A 46 -15.48 27.56 7.88
C ALA A 46 -14.05 27.40 7.33
N ILE A 47 -13.85 27.36 6.01
CA ILE A 47 -12.51 27.22 5.41
C ILE A 47 -11.60 28.45 5.66
N ARG A 48 -12.21 29.63 5.86
CA ARG A 48 -11.50 30.87 6.21
C ARG A 48 -11.13 30.96 7.69
N SER A 49 -11.88 30.32 8.58
CA SER A 49 -11.67 30.36 10.03
C SER A 49 -10.92 29.14 10.57
N CYS A 50 -11.06 27.98 9.94
CA CYS A 50 -10.42 26.73 10.31
C CYS A 50 -9.14 26.51 9.50
N GLU A 51 -7.98 26.76 10.13
CA GLU A 51 -6.66 26.54 9.52
C GLU A 51 -6.40 25.06 9.15
N PRO A 52 -6.71 24.07 10.00
CA PRO A 52 -6.52 22.66 9.66
C PRO A 52 -7.28 22.21 8.41
N LEU A 53 -8.54 22.64 8.26
CA LEU A 53 -9.35 22.33 7.06
C LEU A 53 -8.73 22.88 5.78
N ARG A 54 -8.21 24.11 5.84
CA ARG A 54 -7.54 24.73 4.70
C ARG A 54 -6.22 24.03 4.36
N ALA A 55 -5.45 23.66 5.38
CA ALA A 55 -4.21 22.91 5.19
C ALA A 55 -4.49 21.54 4.54
N TYR A 56 -5.55 20.85 4.98
CA TYR A 56 -5.98 19.58 4.41
C TYR A 56 -6.32 19.69 2.92
N VAL A 57 -7.13 20.69 2.54
CA VAL A 57 -7.52 20.89 1.14
C VAL A 57 -6.29 21.18 0.26
N HIS A 58 -5.35 22.00 0.74
CA HIS A 58 -4.12 22.30 0.01
C HIS A 58 -3.11 21.15 -0.04
N SER A 59 -3.08 20.28 0.97
CA SER A 59 -2.15 19.14 0.95
C SER A 59 -2.63 18.01 0.05
N HIS A 60 -3.95 17.87 -0.13
CA HIS A 60 -4.53 16.80 -0.95
C HIS A 60 -4.72 17.20 -2.42
N GLY A 61 -4.87 18.49 -2.73
CA GLY A 61 -4.86 18.96 -4.11
C GLY A 61 -3.45 19.28 -4.60
N ARG A 62 -3.00 18.63 -5.68
CA ARG A 62 -1.67 18.87 -6.27
C ARG A 62 -1.61 20.16 -7.07
N ASN A 63 -2.75 20.61 -7.58
CA ASN A 63 -2.90 21.79 -8.41
C ASN A 63 -4.18 22.57 -8.07
N ALA A 64 -4.35 23.76 -8.67
CA ALA A 64 -5.46 24.65 -8.37
C ALA A 64 -6.83 24.09 -8.78
N ASP A 65 -6.88 23.23 -9.81
CA ASP A 65 -8.12 22.62 -10.28
C ASP A 65 -8.58 21.51 -9.32
N GLU A 66 -7.67 20.65 -8.85
CA GLU A 66 -7.94 19.62 -7.83
C GLU A 66 -8.36 20.23 -6.49
N ILE A 67 -7.69 21.32 -6.06
CA ILE A 67 -8.08 22.07 -4.85
C ILE A 67 -9.54 22.53 -4.98
N LYS A 68 -9.91 23.07 -6.13
CA LYS A 68 -11.26 23.58 -6.37
C LYS A 68 -12.29 22.45 -6.46
N GLU A 69 -11.95 21.33 -7.10
CA GLU A 69 -12.82 20.16 -7.16
C GLU A 69 -13.10 19.61 -5.76
N LEU A 70 -12.05 19.52 -4.93
CA LEU A 70 -12.18 19.11 -3.53
C LEU A 70 -13.05 20.11 -2.73
N GLU A 71 -12.85 21.42 -2.89
CA GLU A 71 -13.72 22.43 -2.28
C GLU A 71 -15.20 22.28 -2.70
N ASP A 72 -15.46 21.98 -3.97
CA ASP A 72 -16.82 21.80 -4.49
C ASP A 72 -17.46 20.49 -3.98
N GLU A 73 -16.67 19.43 -3.79
CA GLU A 73 -17.11 18.19 -3.13
C GLU A 73 -17.51 18.46 -1.67
N PHE A 74 -16.64 19.14 -0.91
CA PHE A 74 -16.94 19.54 0.46
C PHE A 74 -18.20 20.40 0.51
N ARG A 75 -18.34 21.42 -0.34
CA ARG A 75 -19.54 22.26 -0.42
C ARG A 75 -20.82 21.45 -0.65
N THR A 76 -20.75 20.42 -1.49
CA THR A 76 -21.92 19.58 -1.82
C THR A 76 -22.37 18.77 -0.60
N GLY A 77 -21.43 18.28 0.21
CA GLY A 77 -21.71 17.57 1.46
C GLY A 77 -21.88 18.47 2.71
N TRP A 78 -21.67 19.78 2.59
CA TRP A 78 -21.59 20.68 3.74
C TRP A 78 -22.97 21.09 4.27
N HIS A 79 -23.50 20.32 5.21
CA HIS A 79 -24.75 20.64 5.91
C HIS A 79 -24.79 20.02 7.31
N PRO A 80 -25.69 20.48 8.21
CA PRO A 80 -25.81 19.90 9.56
C PRO A 80 -26.11 18.40 9.59
N GLU A 81 -26.76 17.87 8.55
CA GLU A 81 -27.02 16.42 8.39
C GLU A 81 -25.97 15.72 7.51
N ALA A 82 -24.75 16.26 7.42
CA ALA A 82 -23.68 15.75 6.55
C ALA A 82 -23.49 14.23 6.68
N PRO A 83 -23.09 13.54 5.60
CA PRO A 83 -22.74 12.12 5.64
C PRO A 83 -21.73 11.79 6.74
N VAL A 84 -21.80 10.57 7.28
CA VAL A 84 -20.92 10.12 8.37
C VAL A 84 -19.45 10.18 7.97
N GLU A 85 -19.17 9.92 6.70
CA GLU A 85 -17.84 9.96 6.11
C GLU A 85 -17.25 11.37 6.17
N LEU A 86 -18.03 12.40 5.83
CA LEU A 86 -17.58 13.78 5.90
C LEU A 86 -17.35 14.20 7.37
N ARG A 87 -18.24 13.79 8.28
CA ARG A 87 -18.08 14.06 9.72
C ARG A 87 -16.81 13.42 10.27
N GLN A 88 -16.48 12.20 9.83
CA GLN A 88 -15.27 11.50 10.20
C GLN A 88 -14.02 12.22 9.67
N VAL A 89 -13.99 12.60 8.39
CA VAL A 89 -12.88 13.38 7.81
C VAL A 89 -12.69 14.71 8.55
N LEU A 90 -13.78 15.41 8.91
CA LEU A 90 -13.68 16.64 9.70
C LEU A 90 -13.14 16.40 11.12
N ALA A 91 -13.51 15.30 11.76
CA ALA A 91 -12.96 14.91 13.05
C ALA A 91 -11.45 14.65 12.94
N GLU A 92 -11.00 13.91 11.91
CA GLU A 92 -9.59 13.61 11.66
C GLU A 92 -8.76 14.86 11.34
N ILE A 93 -9.33 15.82 10.61
CA ILE A 93 -8.70 17.11 10.32
C ILE A 93 -8.54 17.96 11.59
N LEU A 94 -9.53 17.94 12.48
CA LEU A 94 -9.52 18.73 13.71
C LEU A 94 -8.65 18.10 14.81
N ASP A 95 -8.50 16.78 14.80
CA ASP A 95 -7.67 16.03 15.75
C ASP A 95 -6.83 14.95 15.03
N PRO A 96 -5.67 15.34 14.46
CA PRO A 96 -4.82 14.41 13.72
C PRO A 96 -4.15 13.36 14.63
N GLU A 97 -4.05 13.62 15.94
CA GLU A 97 -3.46 12.67 16.90
C GLU A 97 -4.41 11.50 17.14
N ALA A 98 -5.70 11.81 17.39
CA ALA A 98 -6.75 10.78 17.47
C ALA A 98 -6.91 9.99 16.16
N ALA A 99 -6.78 10.66 15.00
CA ALA A 99 -6.80 10.00 13.69
C ALA A 99 -5.64 9.01 13.52
N ALA A 100 -4.43 9.40 13.94
CA ALA A 100 -3.25 8.53 13.89
C ALA A 100 -3.40 7.31 14.80
N GLU A 101 -3.98 7.47 15.98
CA GLU A 101 -4.28 6.36 16.89
C GLU A 101 -5.31 5.39 16.31
N ALA A 102 -6.40 5.90 15.72
CA ALA A 102 -7.42 5.08 15.07
C ALA A 102 -6.86 4.32 13.86
N ALA A 103 -6.02 4.97 13.06
CA ALA A 103 -5.32 4.35 11.93
C ALA A 103 -4.38 3.23 12.42
N ALA A 104 -3.58 3.50 13.45
CA ALA A 104 -2.68 2.52 14.05
C ALA A 104 -3.44 1.32 14.64
N ALA A 105 -4.58 1.55 15.30
CA ALA A 105 -5.43 0.49 15.84
C ALA A 105 -6.03 -0.38 14.72
N THR A 106 -6.46 0.23 13.61
CA THR A 106 -6.98 -0.48 12.44
C THR A 106 -5.89 -1.29 11.74
N GLU A 107 -4.69 -0.74 11.63
CA GLU A 107 -3.54 -1.44 11.05
C GLU A 107 -3.13 -2.63 11.92
N ALA A 108 -3.10 -2.47 13.25
CA ALA A 108 -2.83 -3.56 14.18
C ALA A 108 -3.86 -4.70 14.04
N LEU A 109 -5.14 -4.37 13.86
CA LEU A 109 -6.20 -5.33 13.61
C LEU A 109 -6.01 -6.09 12.29
N LEU A 110 -5.69 -5.38 11.20
CA LEU A 110 -5.45 -5.98 9.88
C LEU A 110 -4.18 -6.86 9.87
N ARG A 111 -3.17 -6.49 10.65
CA ARG A 111 -1.94 -7.27 10.83
C ARG A 111 -2.19 -8.57 11.61
N GLY A 112 -3.36 -8.74 12.21
CA GLY A 112 -3.67 -9.88 13.05
C GLY A 112 -2.83 -9.93 14.32
N GLU A 113 -2.27 -8.79 14.74
CA GLU A 113 -1.64 -8.71 16.04
C GLU A 113 -2.76 -8.93 17.07
N PRO A 114 -2.64 -9.94 17.95
CA PRO A 114 -3.62 -10.14 18.99
C PRO A 114 -3.58 -8.89 19.86
N SER A 115 -4.57 -8.02 19.67
CA SER A 115 -4.77 -6.83 20.49
C SER A 115 -4.67 -7.32 21.93
N SER A 116 -3.73 -6.75 22.69
CA SER A 116 -3.42 -7.20 24.05
C SER A 116 -4.54 -6.85 25.05
N PHE A 117 -5.76 -6.63 24.55
CA PHE A 117 -6.98 -6.49 25.30
C PHE A 117 -7.29 -7.83 25.96
N ASP A 118 -6.64 -8.03 27.11
CA ASP A 118 -6.91 -8.96 28.19
C ASP A 118 -7.76 -10.20 27.85
N ALA A 119 -7.07 -11.30 27.53
CA ALA A 119 -7.58 -12.65 27.68
C ALA A 119 -7.64 -13.11 29.16
N GLU A 120 -7.87 -12.20 30.11
CA GLU A 120 -7.75 -12.43 31.57
C GLU A 120 -9.11 -12.42 32.32
N ASP A 121 -10.27 -12.51 31.66
CA ASP A 121 -11.53 -12.79 32.38
C ASP A 121 -12.64 -13.51 31.59
N ALA A 122 -12.28 -14.53 30.80
CA ALA A 122 -13.27 -15.46 30.21
C ALA A 122 -13.42 -16.78 31.00
N SER A 123 -12.95 -16.82 32.25
CA SER A 123 -13.13 -17.98 33.15
C SER A 123 -14.41 -17.83 33.99
N GLY A 124 -15.54 -17.53 33.33
CA GLY A 124 -16.79 -17.13 33.98
C GLY A 124 -18.04 -17.80 33.42
N ALA A 125 -18.07 -19.13 33.41
CA ALA A 125 -19.28 -19.95 33.50
C ALA A 125 -20.42 -19.69 32.47
N LEU A 126 -20.42 -20.41 31.35
CA LEU A 126 -21.66 -20.93 30.78
C LEU A 126 -21.55 -22.43 30.49
N SER A 127 -22.06 -23.15 31.49
CA SER A 127 -22.40 -24.56 31.52
C SER A 127 -23.38 -24.95 30.40
N GLY A 128 -23.01 -25.96 29.61
CA GLY A 128 -23.91 -27.04 29.20
C GLY A 128 -24.75 -26.84 27.95
N GLY A 129 -24.34 -27.50 26.87
CA GLY A 129 -25.22 -27.81 25.74
C GLY A 129 -24.60 -28.80 24.76
N PRO A 130 -24.80 -30.12 24.90
CA PRO A 130 -24.34 -31.11 23.94
C PRO A 130 -25.44 -31.34 22.90
N HIS A 131 -25.32 -30.81 21.69
CA HIS A 131 -26.09 -31.29 20.55
C HIS A 131 -25.12 -31.63 19.42
N GLY A 132 -24.82 -32.93 19.34
CA GLY A 132 -24.13 -33.52 18.22
C GLY A 132 -24.90 -33.25 16.93
N ARG A 133 -24.18 -32.79 15.93
CA ARG A 133 -24.51 -33.02 14.53
C ARG A 133 -23.30 -33.63 13.86
N ASP A 134 -23.35 -34.96 13.75
CA ASP A 134 -22.74 -35.73 12.69
C ASP A 134 -22.98 -35.05 11.34
N VAL A 135 -21.90 -34.65 10.66
CA VAL A 135 -21.89 -34.47 9.20
C VAL A 135 -20.55 -34.99 8.67
N ASP A 136 -20.31 -36.27 8.92
CA ASP A 136 -19.30 -37.09 8.24
C ASP A 136 -19.87 -37.54 6.87
N GLU A 137 -20.06 -36.61 5.94
CA GLU A 137 -20.46 -36.89 4.55
C GLU A 137 -20.26 -35.60 3.74
N ILE A 138 -19.18 -35.37 3.00
CA ILE A 138 -19.01 -35.83 1.61
C ILE A 138 -17.50 -35.65 1.28
N ARG A 139 -16.70 -36.68 1.59
CA ARG A 139 -15.27 -36.77 1.26
C ARG A 139 -14.98 -37.83 0.19
N ARG A 140 -15.87 -38.01 -0.79
CA ARG A 140 -15.67 -39.00 -1.87
C ARG A 140 -16.27 -38.54 -3.20
N ARG A 141 -15.47 -37.89 -4.06
CA ARG A 141 -15.62 -38.01 -5.53
C ARG A 141 -14.42 -37.41 -6.28
N GLY A 142 -13.84 -38.19 -7.19
CA GLY A 142 -12.89 -37.76 -8.24
C GLY A 142 -11.43 -37.88 -7.80
N GLN A 143 -10.76 -39.03 -7.85
CA GLN A 143 -10.44 -39.86 -9.03
C GLN A 143 -9.71 -39.11 -10.15
N ASP A 144 -8.43 -39.48 -10.26
CA ASP A 144 -7.77 -39.98 -11.47
C ASP A 144 -7.43 -38.97 -12.58
N GLY A 145 -6.14 -38.61 -12.63
CA GLY A 145 -5.53 -37.83 -13.70
C GLY A 145 -4.03 -38.07 -13.81
N GLN A 146 -3.65 -39.35 -13.92
CA GLN A 146 -2.38 -39.82 -14.48
C GLN A 146 -2.13 -39.13 -15.83
N LEU A 147 -1.04 -38.39 -16.01
CA LEU A 147 -0.26 -38.43 -17.25
C LEU A 147 1.21 -38.12 -16.94
N ALA A 148 2.02 -39.14 -17.16
CA ALA A 148 3.46 -39.07 -17.25
C ALA A 148 3.86 -38.14 -18.39
N ASN A 149 4.91 -37.34 -18.18
CA ASN A 149 5.84 -36.98 -19.24
C ASN A 149 7.24 -36.96 -18.61
N GLY A 150 7.94 -38.06 -18.83
CA GLY A 150 9.39 -38.08 -18.75
C GLY A 150 9.94 -37.31 -19.94
N MET A 151 10.85 -36.38 -19.67
CA MET A 151 11.73 -35.82 -20.67
C MET A 151 13.15 -36.13 -20.23
N ASP A 152 13.68 -37.13 -20.92
CA ASP A 152 15.07 -37.43 -21.22
C ASP A 152 16.12 -36.50 -20.62
N SER A 153 16.89 -37.07 -19.69
CA SER A 153 18.25 -36.67 -19.38
C SER A 153 19.19 -37.27 -20.42
N GLU A 154 19.32 -36.62 -21.59
CA GLU A 154 20.37 -36.97 -22.54
C GLU A 154 21.59 -36.05 -22.41
N LEU A 155 22.72 -36.72 -22.20
CA LEU A 155 24.06 -36.37 -22.67
C LEU A 155 24.81 -35.20 -22.02
N LEU A 156 25.44 -35.56 -20.89
CA LEU A 156 26.77 -35.11 -20.49
C LEU A 156 27.77 -35.19 -21.66
N GLY A 157 28.12 -34.05 -22.25
CA GLY A 157 29.40 -33.83 -22.91
C GLY A 157 30.36 -33.11 -21.95
N PRO A 158 31.60 -33.57 -21.74
CA PRO A 158 32.56 -32.86 -20.90
C PRO A 158 32.96 -31.54 -21.57
N PRO A 159 32.88 -30.38 -20.87
CA PRO A 159 33.42 -29.14 -21.41
C PRO A 159 34.95 -29.23 -21.38
N GLU A 160 35.57 -29.19 -22.56
CA GLU A 160 37.00 -28.90 -22.69
C GLU A 160 37.29 -27.55 -22.04
N LEU A 161 38.22 -27.56 -21.08
CA LEU A 161 38.67 -26.36 -20.37
C LEU A 161 39.54 -25.51 -21.31
N PRO A 162 39.18 -24.25 -21.59
CA PRO A 162 40.08 -23.33 -22.26
C PRO A 162 41.25 -22.92 -21.34
N PRO A 163 42.38 -22.51 -21.95
CA PRO A 163 43.63 -22.22 -21.24
C PRO A 163 43.47 -21.02 -20.31
N ARG A 164 44.06 -21.14 -19.11
CA ARG A 164 44.22 -20.09 -18.11
C ARG A 164 44.86 -18.85 -18.74
N LEU A 165 44.07 -17.82 -18.97
CA LEU A 165 44.56 -16.47 -19.25
C LEU A 165 44.78 -15.71 -17.94
N SER A 166 45.83 -14.91 -17.99
CA SER A 166 46.53 -14.31 -16.86
C SER A 166 45.72 -13.22 -16.16
N SER A 167 45.94 -13.16 -14.86
CA SER A 167 45.24 -12.38 -13.84
C SER A 167 45.76 -10.94 -13.72
N THR A 168 45.46 -10.05 -14.67
CA THR A 168 45.82 -8.61 -14.54
C THR A 168 44.86 -7.61 -15.22
N GLN A 169 43.56 -7.91 -15.40
CA GLN A 169 42.65 -6.98 -16.10
C GLN A 169 41.25 -6.95 -15.47
N SER A 170 41.18 -6.63 -14.17
CA SER A 170 39.94 -6.76 -13.37
C SER A 170 39.43 -5.43 -12.79
N GLU A 171 40.05 -4.29 -13.10
CA GLU A 171 39.70 -3.00 -12.50
C GLU A 171 39.16 -1.95 -13.49
N ASP A 172 39.02 -2.28 -14.79
CA ASP A 172 38.45 -1.38 -15.82
C ASP A 172 37.01 -1.75 -16.26
N LEU A 173 36.41 -2.83 -15.73
CA LEU A 173 35.07 -3.31 -16.16
C LEU A 173 33.90 -2.80 -15.30
N LEU A 174 34.17 -1.99 -14.27
CA LEU A 174 33.12 -1.45 -13.39
C LEU A 174 32.57 -0.09 -13.85
N ASP A 175 33.27 0.62 -14.75
CA ASP A 175 32.76 1.88 -15.33
C ASP A 175 31.77 1.64 -16.49
N GLU A 176 31.79 0.47 -17.14
CA GLU A 176 30.93 0.18 -18.32
C GLU A 176 29.50 -0.23 -17.96
N ILE A 177 29.23 -0.66 -16.73
CA ILE A 177 27.90 -1.11 -16.28
C ILE A 177 26.99 0.10 -15.95
N GLN A 178 27.57 1.26 -15.68
CA GLN A 178 26.80 2.46 -15.34
C GLN A 178 26.23 3.18 -16.58
N ASP A 179 26.72 2.85 -17.78
CA ASP A 179 26.22 3.41 -19.04
C ASP A 179 24.93 2.74 -19.55
N GLU A 180 24.63 1.49 -19.15
CA GLU A 180 23.40 0.80 -19.62
C GLU A 180 22.12 1.33 -18.98
N ALA A 181 22.13 1.64 -17.67
CA ALA A 181 20.99 2.29 -17.01
C ALA A 181 20.68 3.67 -17.64
N SER A 182 21.71 4.35 -18.15
CA SER A 182 21.56 5.62 -18.88
C SER A 182 20.89 5.44 -20.24
N ALA A 183 21.07 4.28 -20.89
CA ALA A 183 20.51 4.00 -22.22
C ALA A 183 19.00 3.77 -22.17
N ALA A 184 18.49 3.03 -21.17
CA ALA A 184 17.06 2.82 -20.98
C ALA A 184 16.34 4.14 -20.71
N SER A 185 16.82 4.91 -19.73
CA SER A 185 16.30 6.24 -19.40
C SER A 185 16.31 7.19 -20.62
N SER A 186 17.39 7.24 -21.40
CA SER A 186 17.45 8.06 -22.63
C SER A 186 16.42 7.63 -23.69
N ARG A 187 16.16 6.32 -23.79
CA ARG A 187 15.18 5.77 -24.72
C ARG A 187 13.75 6.05 -24.27
N VAL A 188 13.47 6.01 -22.96
CA VAL A 188 12.19 6.45 -22.39
C VAL A 188 11.90 7.91 -22.74
N GLU A 189 12.87 8.81 -22.57
CA GLU A 189 12.69 10.23 -22.92
C GLU A 189 12.43 10.44 -24.42
N MET A 190 13.11 9.66 -25.28
CA MET A 190 12.86 9.67 -26.72
C MET A 190 11.44 9.22 -27.06
N LEU A 191 10.94 8.14 -26.43
CA LEU A 191 9.57 7.64 -26.63
C LEU A 191 8.51 8.63 -26.14
N LEU A 192 8.70 9.24 -24.96
CA LEU A 192 7.76 10.22 -24.42
C LEU A 192 7.74 11.53 -25.21
N SER A 193 8.78 11.79 -26.00
CA SER A 193 8.85 12.96 -26.89
C SER A 193 8.09 12.78 -28.21
N MET A 194 7.72 11.55 -28.58
CA MET A 194 6.93 11.25 -29.78
C MET A 194 5.46 10.98 -29.46
N PRO A 195 4.53 11.13 -30.42
CA PRO A 195 3.13 10.75 -30.21
C PRO A 195 3.01 9.27 -29.85
N PHE A 196 2.13 8.95 -28.90
CA PHE A 196 1.94 7.57 -28.40
C PHE A 196 1.75 6.52 -29.50
N LYS A 197 1.03 6.85 -30.58
CA LYS A 197 0.84 5.94 -31.73
C LYS A 197 2.14 5.61 -32.45
N GLU A 198 3.04 6.57 -32.58
CA GLU A 198 4.36 6.40 -33.20
C GLU A 198 5.28 5.59 -32.28
N ALA A 199 5.23 5.86 -30.96
CA ALA A 199 5.94 5.07 -29.96
C ALA A 199 5.57 3.58 -30.00
N LEU A 200 4.28 3.25 -30.21
CA LEU A 200 3.83 1.86 -30.37
C LEU A 200 4.35 1.19 -31.65
N GLU A 201 4.62 1.96 -32.70
CA GLU A 201 5.20 1.44 -33.94
C GLU A 201 6.70 1.20 -33.77
N GLU A 202 7.41 2.12 -33.12
CA GLU A 202 8.86 2.05 -32.89
C GLU A 202 9.28 1.07 -31.78
N CYS A 203 8.44 0.83 -30.76
CA CYS A 203 8.74 -0.07 -29.64
C CYS A 203 7.82 -1.31 -29.62
N GLU A 204 8.38 -2.48 -29.92
CA GLU A 204 7.64 -3.74 -29.96
C GLU A 204 7.26 -4.22 -28.55
N GLU A 205 8.11 -3.96 -27.56
CA GLU A 205 7.92 -4.31 -26.15
C GLU A 205 6.71 -3.57 -25.58
N LEU A 206 6.63 -2.24 -25.77
CA LEU A 206 5.48 -1.43 -25.38
C LEU A 206 4.20 -1.90 -26.08
N ARG A 207 4.28 -2.19 -27.39
CA ARG A 207 3.14 -2.70 -28.15
C ARG A 207 2.65 -4.04 -27.62
N ARG A 208 3.56 -4.94 -27.26
CA ARG A 208 3.25 -6.25 -26.69
C ARG A 208 2.66 -6.13 -25.29
N PHE A 209 3.14 -5.19 -24.49
CA PHE A 209 2.60 -4.89 -23.17
C PHE A 209 1.15 -4.39 -23.26
N VAL A 210 0.91 -3.37 -24.09
CA VAL A 210 -0.44 -2.81 -24.28
C VAL A 210 -1.38 -3.84 -24.89
N ARG A 211 -0.95 -4.60 -25.92
CA ARG A 211 -1.78 -5.58 -26.63
C ARG A 211 -1.62 -7.00 -26.12
N ASN A 212 -1.39 -7.19 -24.81
CA ASN A 212 -1.16 -8.51 -24.26
C ASN A 212 -2.39 -9.42 -24.51
N PRO A 213 -2.27 -10.51 -25.28
CA PRO A 213 -3.40 -11.37 -25.63
C PRO A 213 -3.96 -12.15 -24.44
N ALA A 214 -3.24 -12.20 -23.31
CA ALA A 214 -3.75 -12.78 -22.08
C ALA A 214 -4.70 -11.85 -21.32
N ARG A 215 -4.74 -10.55 -21.67
CA ARG A 215 -5.61 -9.55 -21.03
C ARG A 215 -6.95 -9.46 -21.77
N PRO A 216 -8.09 -9.27 -21.06
CA PRO A 216 -9.36 -8.95 -21.69
C PRO A 216 -9.29 -7.72 -22.62
N GLU A 217 -10.12 -7.69 -23.67
CA GLU A 217 -10.13 -6.57 -24.62
C GLU A 217 -10.55 -5.24 -23.96
N ALA A 218 -11.44 -5.30 -22.95
CA ALA A 218 -11.89 -4.13 -22.20
C ALA A 218 -10.70 -3.46 -21.47
N ASP A 219 -9.95 -4.24 -20.71
CA ASP A 219 -8.80 -3.77 -19.94
C ASP A 219 -7.65 -3.30 -20.84
N THR A 220 -7.56 -3.82 -22.06
CA THR A 220 -6.58 -3.33 -23.06
C THR A 220 -6.92 -1.91 -23.52
N LYS A 221 -8.20 -1.61 -23.77
CA LYS A 221 -8.65 -0.28 -24.19
C LYS A 221 -8.54 0.75 -23.06
N GLU A 222 -8.85 0.33 -21.85
CA GLU A 222 -8.70 1.16 -20.65
C GLU A 222 -7.22 1.52 -20.41
N LEU A 223 -6.33 0.52 -20.50
CA LEU A 223 -4.89 0.74 -20.40
C LEU A 223 -4.38 1.69 -21.52
N GLU A 224 -4.85 1.53 -22.75
CA GLU A 224 -4.48 2.43 -23.85
C GLU A 224 -4.92 3.88 -23.58
N ALA A 225 -6.11 4.07 -22.99
CA ALA A 225 -6.62 5.39 -22.62
C ALA A 225 -5.80 6.02 -21.49
N GLU A 226 -5.46 5.25 -20.46
CA GLU A 226 -4.62 5.70 -19.34
C GLU A 226 -3.23 6.13 -19.81
N PHE A 227 -2.62 5.34 -20.71
CA PHE A 227 -1.36 5.70 -21.34
C PHE A 227 -1.49 7.01 -22.12
N LEU A 228 -2.53 7.17 -22.95
CA LEU A 228 -2.76 8.38 -23.73
C LEU A 228 -2.95 9.63 -22.86
N GLU A 229 -3.63 9.52 -21.73
CA GLU A 229 -3.86 10.62 -20.79
C GLU A 229 -2.54 11.08 -20.14
N ASN A 230 -1.67 10.13 -19.81
CA ASN A 230 -0.41 10.39 -19.12
C ASN A 230 0.80 10.52 -20.08
N TRP A 231 0.61 10.38 -21.39
CA TRP A 231 1.68 10.42 -22.38
C TRP A 231 2.17 11.84 -22.65
N SER A 232 3.22 12.25 -21.96
CA SER A 232 3.88 13.52 -22.21
C SER A 232 5.38 13.46 -21.87
N PRO A 233 6.20 14.42 -22.34
CA PRO A 233 7.59 14.53 -21.89
C PRO A 233 7.71 14.70 -20.36
N GLU A 234 6.68 15.21 -19.70
CA GLU A 234 6.58 15.35 -18.24
C GLU A 234 5.75 14.23 -17.60
N ALA A 235 5.68 13.07 -18.26
CA ALA A 235 4.92 11.92 -17.78
C ALA A 235 5.21 11.60 -16.30
N PRO A 236 4.18 11.16 -15.54
CA PRO A 236 4.32 10.78 -14.15
C PRO A 236 5.39 9.69 -13.99
N LYS A 237 6.02 9.66 -12.81
CA LYS A 237 7.16 8.77 -12.53
C LYS A 237 6.78 7.31 -12.72
N GLU A 238 5.57 6.94 -12.35
CA GLU A 238 5.03 5.59 -12.45
C GLU A 238 5.00 5.10 -13.91
N LEU A 239 4.66 5.98 -14.86
CA LEU A 239 4.70 5.64 -16.28
C LEU A 239 6.14 5.47 -16.78
N ARG A 240 7.06 6.33 -16.31
CA ARG A 240 8.48 6.23 -16.65
C ARG A 240 9.09 4.94 -16.13
N ASP A 241 8.80 4.57 -14.89
CA ASP A 241 9.28 3.34 -14.24
C ASP A 241 8.79 2.10 -15.02
N VAL A 242 7.52 2.07 -15.45
CA VAL A 242 6.97 0.97 -16.29
C VAL A 242 7.65 0.91 -17.66
N LEU A 243 7.91 2.07 -18.29
CA LEU A 243 8.61 2.10 -19.59
C LEU A 243 10.07 1.67 -19.45
N GLU A 244 10.75 2.05 -18.37
CA GLU A 244 12.11 1.63 -18.08
C GLU A 244 12.16 0.11 -17.84
N GLU A 245 11.23 -0.44 -17.05
CA GLU A 245 11.10 -1.89 -16.85
C GLU A 245 10.83 -2.64 -18.17
N LEU A 246 10.01 -2.08 -19.08
CA LEU A 246 9.74 -2.70 -20.37
C LEU A 246 10.94 -2.69 -21.33
N LEU A 247 11.78 -1.66 -21.24
CA LEU A 247 12.94 -1.48 -22.12
C LEU A 247 14.20 -2.15 -21.58
N ASP A 248 14.27 -2.37 -20.27
CA ASP A 248 15.35 -3.08 -19.60
C ASP A 248 14.90 -4.49 -19.16
N PRO A 249 15.22 -5.52 -19.96
CA PRO A 249 14.82 -6.90 -19.65
C PRO A 249 15.45 -7.43 -18.36
N GLU A 250 16.58 -6.88 -17.89
CA GLU A 250 17.17 -7.29 -16.61
C GLU A 250 16.37 -6.75 -15.43
N VAL A 251 15.89 -5.50 -15.52
CA VAL A 251 14.99 -4.90 -14.52
C VAL A 251 13.66 -5.66 -14.49
N ALA A 252 13.07 -5.96 -15.65
CA ALA A 252 11.86 -6.78 -15.72
C ALA A 252 12.05 -8.18 -15.12
N ALA A 253 13.20 -8.82 -15.37
CA ALA A 253 13.51 -10.13 -14.82
C ALA A 253 13.61 -10.07 -13.29
N SER A 254 14.32 -9.07 -12.74
CA SER A 254 14.45 -8.87 -11.30
C SER A 254 13.09 -8.60 -10.65
N ALA A 255 12.26 -7.73 -11.23
CA ALA A 255 10.93 -7.42 -10.71
C ALA A 255 9.99 -8.65 -10.74
N ALA A 256 10.06 -9.45 -11.79
CA ALA A 256 9.32 -10.70 -11.90
C ALA A 256 9.74 -11.73 -10.84
N GLU A 257 11.05 -11.82 -10.54
CA GLU A 257 11.58 -12.68 -9.49
C GLU A 257 11.09 -12.25 -8.10
N ASP A 258 11.15 -10.95 -7.79
CA ASP A 258 10.66 -10.40 -6.52
C ASP A 258 9.16 -10.63 -6.34
N GLN A 259 8.36 -10.41 -7.39
CA GLN A 259 6.93 -10.66 -7.34
C GLN A 259 6.61 -12.15 -7.17
N ALA A 260 7.37 -13.03 -7.82
CA ALA A 260 7.23 -14.48 -7.68
C ALA A 260 7.58 -14.93 -6.26
N ARG A 261 8.65 -14.37 -5.69
CA ARG A 261 9.09 -14.64 -4.32
C ARG A 261 8.03 -14.21 -3.31
N PHE A 262 7.47 -13.00 -3.46
CA PHE A 262 6.40 -12.50 -2.61
C PHE A 262 5.16 -13.41 -2.65
N LYS A 263 4.75 -13.85 -3.85
CA LYS A 263 3.62 -14.78 -4.02
C LYS A 263 3.89 -16.13 -3.35
N GLN A 264 5.12 -16.65 -3.42
CA GLN A 264 5.50 -17.87 -2.71
C GLN A 264 5.45 -17.72 -1.19
N GLU A 265 5.93 -16.58 -0.67
CA GLU A 265 5.92 -16.31 0.77
C GLU A 265 4.50 -16.15 1.32
N MET A 266 3.63 -15.44 0.60
CA MET A 266 2.21 -15.33 0.93
C MET A 266 1.50 -16.69 0.89
N SER A 267 1.78 -17.51 -0.13
CA SER A 267 1.22 -18.86 -0.23
C SER A 267 1.71 -19.78 0.91
N ALA A 268 2.98 -19.68 1.30
CA ALA A 268 3.55 -20.43 2.40
C ALA A 268 2.95 -20.01 3.76
N THR A 269 2.72 -18.71 3.95
CA THR A 269 2.08 -18.16 5.16
C THR A 269 0.63 -18.63 5.27
N MET A 270 -0.14 -18.55 4.18
CA MET A 270 -1.53 -19.03 4.13
C MET A 270 -1.64 -20.54 4.36
N SER A 271 -0.65 -21.34 3.96
CA SER A 271 -0.67 -22.79 4.16
C SER A 271 -0.34 -23.23 5.59
N ARG A 272 0.09 -22.31 6.47
CA ARG A 272 0.41 -22.59 7.88
C ARG A 272 -0.71 -22.25 8.85
N LEU A 273 -1.76 -21.57 8.37
CA LEU A 273 -3.01 -21.28 9.09
C LEU A 273 -4.01 -22.42 8.88
#